data_AF-A0A1H6ULA7-F1
#
_entry.id   AF-A0A1H6ULA7-F1
#
_cell.length_a   1.000
_cell.length_b   1.000
_cell.length_c   1.000
_cell.angle_alpha   90.00
_cell.angle_beta   90.00
_cell.angle_gamma   90.00
#
_symmetry.space_group_name_H-M   'P 1'
#
loop_
_entity.id
_entity.type
_entity.pdbx_description
1 polymer ?
#
loop_
_entity_poly.entity_id
_entity_poly.type
_entity_poly.pdbx_seq_one_letter_code
_entity_poly.pdbx_strand_id
1 'polypeptide(L)' 'MSAYSDWESLSADPDPKDDLGYDGTEWDVIRTTQKESSHLLFLPQDEQLLKQEAFVIVNESSVVDISTHR' A
#
# COMPACT_ATOMS: atom_id res chain seq x y z
N MET A 1 -26.80 20.88 -0.28
CA MET A 1 -26.08 21.34 0.94
C MET A 1 -24.77 20.58 0.94
N SER A 2 -23.65 21.24 0.66
CA SER A 2 -22.35 20.56 0.58
C SER A 2 -21.99 19.98 1.93
N ALA A 3 -21.90 18.65 2.00
CA ALA A 3 -21.33 17.93 3.12
C ALA A 3 -19.81 18.11 3.12
N TYR A 4 -19.32 19.33 3.34
CA TYR A 4 -17.96 19.52 3.82
C TYR A 4 -18.05 19.33 5.33
N SER A 5 -17.89 18.09 5.77
CA SER A 5 -17.67 17.80 7.19
C SER A 5 -16.46 18.62 7.68
N ASP A 6 -16.50 19.05 8.94
CA ASP A 6 -15.40 19.80 9.58
C ASP A 6 -14.14 18.93 9.63
N TRP A 7 -13.36 18.93 8.55
CA TRP A 7 -12.17 18.11 8.37
C TRP A 7 -11.12 18.34 9.47
N GLU A 8 -11.07 19.54 10.05
CA GLU A 8 -10.19 19.90 11.17
C GLU A 8 -10.54 19.14 12.47
N SER A 9 -11.77 18.63 12.58
CA SER A 9 -12.24 17.90 13.77
C SER A 9 -12.00 16.39 13.69
N LEU A 10 -11.58 15.88 12.53
CA LEU A 10 -11.30 14.47 12.32
C LEU A 10 -9.91 14.09 12.86
N SER A 11 -9.74 12.81 13.21
CA SER A 11 -8.43 12.29 13.60
C SER A 11 -7.44 12.44 12.47
N ALA A 12 -6.21 12.87 12.80
CA ALA A 12 -5.10 12.88 11.83
C ALA A 12 -4.64 11.46 11.44
N ASP A 13 -4.94 10.48 12.28
CA ASP A 13 -4.71 9.05 12.06
C ASP A 13 -6.08 8.34 12.07
N PRO A 14 -6.80 8.33 10.93
CA PRO A 14 -8.10 7.66 10.83
C PRO A 14 -7.93 6.14 10.79
N ASP A 15 -8.86 5.43 11.39
CA ASP A 15 -8.92 3.97 11.27
C ASP A 15 -9.27 3.59 9.82
N PRO A 16 -8.44 2.79 9.13
CA PRO A 16 -8.68 2.43 7.74
C PRO A 16 -10.04 1.75 7.50
N LYS A 17 -10.54 0.99 8.48
CA LYS A 17 -11.78 0.23 8.34
C LYS A 17 -12.99 1.03 8.80
N ASP A 18 -12.96 1.53 10.02
CA ASP A 18 -14.11 2.18 10.64
C ASP A 18 -14.35 3.60 10.10
N ASP A 19 -13.29 4.35 9.79
CA ASP A 19 -13.41 5.71 9.27
C ASP A 19 -13.42 5.78 7.74
N LEU A 20 -12.75 4.85 7.05
CA LEU A 20 -12.55 4.90 5.59
C LEU A 20 -13.17 3.73 4.80
N GLY A 21 -13.62 2.67 5.47
CA GLY A 21 -14.23 1.50 4.81
C GLY A 21 -13.25 0.65 4.00
N TYR A 22 -11.95 0.79 4.24
CA TYR A 22 -10.92 -0.07 3.63
C TYR A 22 -10.69 -1.31 4.49
N ASP A 23 -10.67 -2.47 3.84
CA ASP A 23 -10.19 -3.70 4.46
C ASP A 23 -8.70 -3.86 4.19
N GLY A 24 -7.94 -4.09 5.25
CA GLY A 24 -6.53 -4.43 5.14
C GLY A 24 -6.36 -5.81 4.48
N THR A 25 -5.36 -5.92 3.62
CA THR A 25 -4.91 -7.20 3.06
C THR A 25 -3.43 -7.37 3.36
N GLU A 26 -3.01 -8.61 3.58
CA GLU A 26 -1.59 -8.94 3.65
C GLU A 26 -0.98 -8.98 2.25
N TRP A 27 0.29 -8.60 2.18
CA TRP A 27 1.07 -8.57 0.95
C TRP A 27 2.38 -9.31 1.14
N ASP A 28 2.74 -10.13 0.16
CA ASP A 28 4.04 -10.77 0.07
C ASP A 28 4.98 -9.92 -0.79
N VAL A 29 6.22 -9.79 -0.33
CA VAL A 29 7.26 -9.04 -1.04
C VAL A 29 8.31 -9.99 -1.59
N ILE A 30 8.41 -10.04 -2.91
CA ILE A 30 9.37 -10.88 -3.63
C ILE A 30 10.43 -9.99 -4.26
N ARG A 31 11.70 -10.28 -3.97
CA ARG A 31 12.82 -9.62 -4.62
C ARG A 31 13.23 -10.38 -5.87
N THR A 32 13.34 -9.66 -6.98
CA THR A 32 13.74 -10.23 -8.27
C THR A 32 14.85 -9.40 -8.91
N THR A 33 15.84 -10.09 -9.46
CA THR A 33 16.98 -9.46 -10.13
C THR A 33 16.88 -9.77 -11.62
N GLN A 34 16.73 -8.73 -12.44
CA GLN A 34 16.82 -8.87 -13.90
C GLN A 34 18.03 -8.10 -14.42
N LYS A 35 18.99 -8.84 -14.98
CA LYS A 35 20.25 -8.32 -15.53
C LYS A 35 21.02 -7.49 -14.49
N GLU A 36 20.79 -6.18 -14.49
CA GLU A 36 21.51 -5.16 -13.71
C GLU A 36 20.62 -4.39 -12.73
N SER A 37 19.31 -4.67 -12.69
CA SER A 37 18.37 -3.96 -11.79
C SER A 37 17.61 -4.91 -10.87
N SER A 38 17.64 -4.58 -9.59
CA SER A 38 16.83 -5.21 -8.54
C SER A 38 15.46 -4.57 -8.49
N HIS A 39 14.42 -5.40 -8.51
CA HIS A 39 13.04 -4.99 -8.39
C HIS A 39 12.39 -5.70 -7.20
N LEU A 40 11.39 -5.04 -6.62
CA LEU A 40 10.50 -5.59 -5.62
C LEU A 40 9.12 -5.76 -6.26
N LEU A 41 8.59 -6.97 -6.13
CA LEU A 41 7.24 -7.34 -6.52
C LEU A 41 6.41 -7.48 -5.24
N PHE A 42 5.37 -6.69 -5.13
CA PHE A 42 4.40 -6.74 -4.04
C PHE A 42 3.16 -7.47 -4.57
N LEU A 43 2.79 -8.59 -3.94
CA LEU A 43 1.64 -9.41 -4.30
C LEU A 43 0.63 -9.42 -3.15
N PRO A 44 -0.64 -9.06 -3.37
CA PRO A 44 -1.67 -9.28 -2.37
C PRO A 44 -1.91 -10.78 -2.19
N GLN A 45 -2.15 -11.21 -0.94
CA GLN A 45 -2.51 -12.61 -0.68
C GLN A 45 -3.94 -12.95 -1.13
N ASP A 46 -4.81 -11.94 -1.28
CA ASP A 46 -6.15 -12.14 -1.84
C ASP A 46 -6.09 -12.48 -3.33
N GLU A 47 -6.47 -13.71 -3.68
CA GLU A 47 -6.52 -14.19 -5.07
C GLU A 47 -7.42 -13.36 -5.99
N GLN A 48 -8.48 -12.74 -5.46
CA GLN A 48 -9.35 -11.88 -6.26
C GLN A 48 -8.63 -10.59 -6.66
N LEU A 49 -7.82 -10.02 -5.77
CA LEU A 49 -6.98 -8.86 -6.07
C LEU A 49 -5.90 -9.22 -7.10
N LEU A 50 -5.30 -10.41 -6.99
CA LEU A 50 -4.35 -10.90 -8.01
C LEU A 50 -5.01 -11.04 -9.39
N LYS A 51 -6.25 -11.54 -9.46
CA LYS A 51 -7.01 -11.64 -10.72
C LYS A 51 -7.35 -10.29 -11.33
N GLN A 52 -7.41 -9.24 -10.50
CA GLN A 52 -7.63 -7.86 -10.92
C GLN A 52 -6.31 -7.13 -11.23
N GLU A 53 -5.19 -7.85 -11.29
CA GLU A 53 -3.87 -7.28 -11.55
C GLU A 53 -3.43 -6.23 -10.51
N ALA A 54 -3.94 -6.35 -9.27
CA ALA A 54 -3.61 -5.44 -8.17
C ALA A 54 -2.26 -5.77 -7.52
N PHE A 55 -1.20 -5.86 -8.33
CA PHE A 55 0.18 -6.05 -7.86
C PHE A 55 1.05 -4.84 -8.24
N VAL A 56 2.16 -4.67 -7.53
CA VAL A 56 3.07 -3.53 -7.73
C VAL A 56 4.47 -4.04 -8.02
N ILE A 57 5.08 -3.53 -9.10
CA ILE A 57 6.48 -3.77 -9.45
C ILE A 57 7.21 -2.44 -9.37
N VAL A 58 8.24 -2.36 -8.54
CA VAL A 58 9.04 -1.14 -8.36
C VAL A 58 10.51 -1.47 -8.35
N ASN A 59 11.33 -0.50 -8.76
CA ASN A 59 12.76 -0.59 -8.55
C ASN A 59 13.05 -0.56 -7.05
N GLU A 60 14.01 -1.36 -6.58
CA GLU A 60 14.35 -1.41 -5.17
C GLU A 60 14.79 -0.03 -4.63
N SER A 61 15.50 0.77 -5.43
CA SER A 61 15.93 2.12 -5.03
C SER A 61 14.77 3.11 -4.79
N SER A 62 13.55 2.77 -5.22
CA SER A 62 12.36 3.58 -5.01
C SER A 62 11.61 3.23 -3.73
N VAL A 63 12.02 2.18 -3.01
CA VAL A 63 11.40 1.74 -1.76
C VAL A 63 12.25 2.20 -0.58
N VAL A 64 11.59 2.78 0.42
CA VAL A 64 12.22 3.25 1.65
C VAL A 64 11.57 2.59 2.85
N ASP A 65 12.38 2.07 3.77
CA ASP A 65 11.90 1.57 5.05
C ASP A 65 11.79 2.72 6.05
N ILE A 66 10.55 3.10 6.37
CA ILE A 66 10.23 4.18 7.30
C ILE A 66 10.70 3.92 8.74
N SER A 67 10.91 2.65 9.13
CA SER A 67 11.45 2.32 10.46
C SER A 67 12.94 2.66 10.58
N THR A 68 13.65 2.67 9.44
CA THR A 68 15.08 3.00 9.36
C THR A 68 15.34 4.45 8.97
N HIS A 69 14.36 5.12 8.35
CA HIS A 69 14.43 6.52 7.93
C HIS A 69 13.67 7.43 8.90
N ARG A 70 14.29 7.74 10.05
CA ARG A 70 13.77 8.67 11.06
C ARG A 70 14.34 10.07 10.91
#